data_AF-A0A352WI56-F1
#
_entry.id   AF-A0A352WI56-F1
#
_cell.length_a   1.000
_cell.length_b   1.000
_cell.length_c   1.000
_cell.angle_alpha   90.00
_cell.angle_beta   90.00
_cell.angle_gamma   90.00
#
_symmetry.space_group_name_H-M   'P 1'
#
loop_
_entity.id
_entity.type
_entity.pdbx_description
1 polymer ?
#
loop_
_entity_poly.entity_id
_entity_poly.type
_entity_poly.pdbx_seq_one_letter_code
_entity_poly.pdbx_strand_id
1 'polypeptide(L)' 'GKDEEILSYDGNDKFHVSLQRAIRKTLIEEGMLPENIEISNACTSCNHEILFSHRKSNGLRGKLGAVIMIRE' A
#
# COMPACT_ATOMS: atom_id res chain seq x y z
N GLY A 1 -6.91 -14.98 -7.62
CA GLY A 1 -8.17 -14.78 -6.86
C GLY A 1 -8.44 -13.28 -6.71
N LYS A 2 -9.63 -12.87 -6.28
CA LYS A 2 -9.97 -11.44 -6.03
C LYS A 2 -8.90 -10.70 -5.19
N ASP A 3 -8.16 -11.44 -4.37
CA ASP A 3 -7.10 -10.93 -3.49
C ASP A 3 -5.81 -10.49 -4.19
N GLU A 4 -5.67 -10.65 -5.51
CA GLU A 4 -4.52 -10.17 -6.29
C GLU A 4 -4.87 -9.03 -7.26
N GLU A 5 -6.11 -8.55 -7.24
CA GLU A 5 -6.57 -7.53 -8.17
C GLU A 5 -5.95 -6.15 -7.83
N ILE A 6 -5.23 -5.57 -8.80
CA ILE A 6 -4.57 -4.25 -8.69
C ILE A 6 -5.56 -3.12 -8.94
N LEU A 7 -6.47 -3.29 -9.90
CA LEU A 7 -7.48 -2.30 -10.28
C LEU A 7 -8.85 -2.87 -10.04
N SER A 8 -9.68 -2.18 -9.25
CA SER A 8 -11.08 -2.53 -9.06
C SER A 8 -11.98 -1.41 -9.56
N TYR A 9 -13.11 -1.81 -10.15
CA TYR A 9 -14.13 -0.91 -10.68
C TYR A 9 -15.37 -0.99 -9.79
N ASP A 10 -15.82 0.14 -9.26
CA ASP A 10 -16.96 0.20 -8.34
C ASP A 10 -18.26 0.69 -9.00
N GLY A 11 -18.27 0.85 -10.33
CA GLY A 11 -19.43 1.33 -11.08
C GLY A 11 -19.39 2.82 -11.44
N ASN A 12 -18.47 3.60 -10.86
CA ASN A 12 -18.21 4.98 -11.27
C ASN A 12 -17.16 5.00 -12.39
N ASP A 13 -17.08 6.05 -13.23
CA ASP A 13 -16.10 6.20 -14.34
C ASP A 13 -14.61 6.27 -13.91
N LYS A 14 -14.26 5.72 -12.74
CA LYS A 14 -12.94 5.72 -12.13
C LYS A 14 -12.62 4.34 -11.58
N PHE A 15 -11.33 4.08 -11.43
CA PHE A 15 -10.81 2.85 -10.84
C PHE A 15 -10.21 3.11 -9.47
N HIS A 16 -10.35 2.14 -8.57
CA HIS A 16 -9.58 2.08 -7.34
C HIS A 16 -8.32 1.25 -7.57
N VAL A 17 -7.18 1.78 -7.16
CA VAL A 17 -5.88 1.12 -7.31
C VAL A 17 -5.36 0.62 -5.97
N SER A 18 -4.91 -0.64 -5.93
CA SER A 18 -4.14 -1.19 -4.83
C SER A 18 -2.64 -1.03 -5.09
N LEU A 19 -2.04 -0.03 -4.45
CA LEU A 19 -0.60 0.23 -4.57
C LEU A 19 0.24 -0.90 -3.97
N GLN A 20 -0.19 -1.49 -2.85
CA GLN A 20 0.52 -2.60 -2.20
C GLN A 20 0.61 -3.84 -3.09
N ARG A 21 -0.48 -4.18 -3.80
CA ARG A 21 -0.49 -5.30 -4.74
C ARG A 21 0.35 -5.02 -5.99
N ALA A 22 0.32 -3.79 -6.49
CA ALA A 22 1.19 -3.38 -7.59
C ALA A 22 2.68 -3.55 -7.21
N ILE A 23 3.08 -3.10 -6.02
CA ILE A 23 4.44 -3.29 -5.51
C ILE A 23 4.77 -4.78 -5.33
N ARG A 24 3.88 -5.57 -4.73
CA ARG A 24 4.08 -7.04 -4.60
C ARG A 24 4.32 -7.70 -5.95
N LYS A 25 3.50 -7.39 -6.95
CA LYS A 25 3.64 -7.91 -8.31
C LYS A 25 5.01 -7.56 -8.88
N THR A 26 5.42 -6.29 -8.79
CA THR A 26 6.76 -5.85 -9.24
C THR A 26 7.86 -6.63 -8.54
N LEU A 27 7.82 -6.79 -7.21
CA LEU A 27 8.86 -7.52 -6.47
C LEU A 27 8.96 -9.00 -6.91
N ILE A 28 7.84 -9.66 -7.17
CA ILE A 28 7.81 -11.04 -7.67
C ILE A 28 8.39 -11.12 -9.08
N GLU A 29 8.05 -10.16 -9.95
CA GLU A 29 8.62 -10.09 -11.32
C GLU A 29 10.13 -9.85 -11.32
N GLU A 30 10.64 -9.13 -10.33
CA GLU A 30 12.07 -8.94 -10.09
C GLU A 30 12.74 -10.13 -9.38
N GLY A 31 12.02 -11.23 -9.15
CA GLY A 31 12.56 -12.51 -8.67
C GLY A 31 12.47 -12.74 -7.15
N MET A 32 11.79 -11.88 -6.39
CA MET A 32 11.51 -12.19 -4.99
C MET A 32 10.50 -13.34 -4.86
N LEU A 33 10.80 -14.28 -3.97
CA LEU A 33 9.90 -15.37 -3.65
C LEU A 33 8.62 -14.83 -2.97
N PRO A 34 7.41 -15.23 -3.42
CA PRO A 34 6.16 -14.74 -2.84
C PRO A 34 6.05 -14.92 -1.33
N GLU A 35 6.61 -16.00 -0.77
CA GLU A 35 6.63 -16.30 0.67
C GLU A 35 7.48 -15.32 1.50
N ASN A 36 8.36 -14.56 0.87
CA ASN A 36 9.17 -13.52 1.51
C ASN A 36 8.52 -12.12 1.46
N ILE A 37 7.28 -12.02 0.95
CA ILE A 37 6.57 -10.75 0.77
C ILE A 37 5.26 -10.77 1.56
N GLU A 38 5.18 -9.89 2.56
CA GLU A 38 3.97 -9.70 3.35
C GLU A 38 3.27 -8.37 3.00
N ILE A 39 1.94 -8.42 2.86
CA ILE A 39 1.11 -7.21 2.72
C ILE A 39 0.49 -6.88 4.08
N SER A 40 0.89 -5.75 4.67
CA SER A 40 0.40 -5.34 6.00
C SER A 40 -1.09 -4.99 6.07
N ASN A 41 -1.76 -4.84 4.93
CA ASN A 41 -3.13 -4.33 4.80
C ASN A 41 -3.37 -2.94 5.41
N ALA A 42 -2.29 -2.21 5.75
CA ALA A 42 -2.38 -0.90 6.37
C ALA A 42 -2.80 0.17 5.35
N CYS A 43 -3.95 0.79 5.56
CA CYS A 43 -4.45 1.91 4.78
C CYS A 43 -4.26 3.22 5.55
N THR A 44 -3.37 4.12 5.11
CA THR A 44 -3.14 5.41 5.80
C THR A 44 -4.39 6.30 5.80
N SER A 45 -5.20 6.28 4.74
CA SER A 45 -6.44 7.05 4.67
C SER A 45 -7.53 6.53 5.60
N CYS A 46 -7.60 5.22 5.81
CA CYS A 46 -8.60 4.57 6.63
C CYS A 46 -8.23 4.71 8.12
N ASN A 47 -6.94 4.49 8.43
CA ASN A 47 -6.38 4.53 9.78
C ASN A 47 -5.79 5.90 10.12
N HIS A 48 -6.42 6.97 9.66
CA HIS A 48 -5.92 8.35 9.76
C HIS A 48 -5.83 8.90 11.20
N GLU A 49 -6.52 8.27 12.16
CA GLU A 49 -6.41 8.58 13.59
C GLU A 49 -5.03 8.26 14.18
N ILE A 50 -4.29 7.32 13.55
CA ILE A 50 -2.98 6.88 14.01
C ILE A 50 -1.87 7.00 12.94
N LEU A 51 -2.22 7.29 11.68
CA LEU A 51 -1.28 7.44 10.56
C LEU A 51 -1.55 8.73 9.78
N PHE A 52 -0.50 9.47 9.43
CA PHE A 52 -0.66 10.61 8.53
C PHE A 52 -1.09 10.18 7.12
N SER A 53 -2.11 10.85 6.57
CA SER A 53 -2.60 10.60 5.20
C SER A 53 -2.78 11.89 4.43
N HIS A 54 -2.07 12.01 3.30
CA HIS A 54 -2.21 13.14 2.37
C HIS A 54 -3.62 13.23 1.76
N ARG A 55 -4.17 12.10 1.32
CA ARG A 55 -5.49 12.05 0.68
C ARG A 55 -6.61 12.41 1.66
N LYS A 56 -6.55 11.90 2.89
CA LYS A 56 -7.59 12.15 3.90
C LYS A 56 -7.58 13.58 4.42
N SER A 57 -6.38 14.16 4.56
CA SER A 57 -6.18 15.51 5.09
C SER A 57 -6.24 16.64 4.05
N ASN A 58 -6.49 16.31 2.78
CA ASN A 58 -6.41 17.27 1.67
C ASN A 58 -5.08 18.05 1.64
N GLY A 59 -3.98 17.35 1.94
CA GLY A 59 -2.61 17.90 1.88
C GLY A 59 -2.04 18.41 3.20
N LEU A 60 -2.86 18.72 4.22
CA LEU A 60 -2.39 19.27 5.49
C LEU A 60 -2.03 18.18 6.50
N ARG A 61 -0.78 17.69 6.46
CA ARG A 61 -0.36 16.52 7.27
C ARG A 61 1.14 16.51 7.62
N GLY A 62 1.50 15.71 8.63
CA GLY A 62 2.88 15.29 8.92
C GLY A 62 3.38 14.14 8.04
N LYS A 63 4.64 13.72 8.17
CA LYS A 63 5.22 12.58 7.43
C LYS A 63 5.36 11.35 8.33
N LEU A 64 5.13 10.16 7.77
CA LEU A 64 5.55 8.90 8.37
C LEU A 64 7.01 8.64 7.99
N GLY A 65 7.77 8.03 8.90
CA GLY A 65 9.11 7.52 8.64
C GLY A 65 9.13 6.00 8.72
N ALA A 66 9.76 5.34 7.74
CA ALA A 66 10.07 3.92 7.77
C ALA A 66 11.60 3.77 7.80
N VAL A 67 12.12 3.04 8.78
CA VAL A 67 13.56 2.86 9.01
C VAL A 67 13.87 1.38 9.23
N ILE A 68 15.02 0.95 8.73
CA ILE A 68 15.55 -0.40 8.93
C ILE A 68 17.06 -0.30 9.18
N MET A 69 17.56 -1.06 10.14
CA MET A 69 19.00 -1.14 10.44
C MET A 69 19.36 -2.56 10.88
N ILE A 70 20.60 -2.94 10.61
CA ILE A 70 21.24 -4.08 11.27
C ILE A 70 21.87 -3.55 12.56
N ARG A 71 21.63 -4.24 13.67
CA ARG A 71 22.25 -3.90 14.95
C ARG A 71 23.66 -4.50 15.00
N GLU A 72 24.59 -3.74 15.57
CA GLU A 72 25.95 -4.18 15.90
C GLU A 72 25.96 -5.17 17.08
#